data_AF-A0A853CFX0-F1
#
_entry.id   AF-A0A853CFX0-F1
#
_cell.length_a   1.000
_cell.length_b   1.000
_cell.length_c   1.000
_cell.angle_alpha   90.00
_cell.angle_beta   90.00
_cell.angle_gamma   90.00
#
_symmetry.space_group_name_H-M   'P 1'
#
loop_
_entity.id
_entity.type
_entity.pdbx_description
1 polymer ?
#
loop_
_entity_poly.entity_id
_entity_poly.type
_entity_poly.pdbx_seq_one_letter_code
_entity_poly.pdbx_strand_id
1 'polypeptide(L)'
;MTNFLKKLIGDKKEWRDMQARAAALPRDYQIVYDGIMRYMFKFAGGGGMDIVAILKDLLGLFEASAAEGRRVLEVTGEDVADFSDELLRNATTYTEKWHDELNRDVRKKLRSEGAGQ
;
A
#
# COMPACT_ATOMS: atom_id res chain seq x y z
N MET A 1 -7.35 25.58 -9.99
CA MET A 1 -6.10 25.44 -9.19
C MET A 1 -6.32 25.06 -7.72
N THR A 2 -7.55 24.94 -7.20
CA THR A 2 -7.86 24.64 -5.78
C THR A 2 -7.89 23.15 -5.41
N ASN A 3 -7.97 22.23 -6.39
CA ASN A 3 -8.11 20.79 -6.12
C ASN A 3 -6.85 20.13 -5.54
N PHE A 4 -5.65 20.58 -5.93
CA PHE A 4 -4.40 19.98 -5.48
C PHE A 4 -4.15 20.22 -3.98
N LEU A 5 -4.36 21.44 -3.50
CA LEU A 5 -4.22 21.80 -2.08
C LEU A 5 -5.23 21.05 -1.21
N LYS A 6 -6.49 20.94 -1.66
CA LYS A 6 -7.53 20.16 -0.95
C LYS A 6 -7.17 18.68 -0.85
N LYS A 7 -6.65 18.09 -1.93
CA LYS A 7 -6.18 16.70 -1.96
C LYS A 7 -5.03 16.47 -0.98
N LEU A 8 -3.99 17.31 -1.03
CA LEU A 8 -2.85 17.20 -0.12
C LEU A 8 -3.23 17.32 1.36
N ILE A 9 -4.15 18.23 1.70
CA ILE A 9 -4.65 18.38 3.08
C ILE A 9 -5.45 17.15 3.49
N GLY A 10 -6.26 16.59 2.58
CA GLY A 10 -6.99 15.35 2.77
C GLY A 10 -6.06 14.17 3.06
N ASP A 11 -5.08 13.94 2.18
CA ASP A 11 -4.10 12.86 2.29
C ASP A 11 -3.31 12.95 3.61
N LYS A 12 -2.93 14.17 4.02
CA LYS A 12 -2.25 14.40 5.30
C LYS A 12 -3.13 14.12 6.51
N LYS A 13 -4.42 14.48 6.46
CA LYS A 13 -5.36 14.19 7.54
C LYS A 13 -5.59 12.69 7.66
N GLU A 14 -5.84 12.02 6.53
CA GLU A 14 -6.06 10.58 6.48
C GLU A 14 -4.87 9.80 7.03
N TRP A 15 -3.64 10.19 6.64
CA TRP A 15 -2.43 9.60 7.19
C TRP A 15 -2.33 9.74 8.72
N ARG A 16 -2.68 10.91 9.27
CA ARG A 16 -2.67 11.13 10.73
C ARG A 16 -3.71 10.27 11.43
N ASP A 17 -4.92 10.16 10.86
CA ASP A 17 -5.99 9.34 11.41
C ASP A 17 -5.59 7.85 11.39
N MET A 18 -4.95 7.37 10.31
CA MET A 18 -4.39 6.02 10.23
C MET A 18 -3.32 5.76 11.30
N GLN A 19 -2.38 6.69 11.52
CA GLN A 19 -1.36 6.50 12.54
C GLN A 19 -1.93 6.48 13.96
N ALA A 20 -2.95 7.31 14.24
CA ALA A 20 -3.62 7.31 15.55
C ALA A 20 -4.35 5.97 15.81
N ARG A 21 -5.04 5.45 14.79
CA ARG A 21 -5.69 4.13 14.82
C ARG A 21 -4.69 2.99 15.03
N ALA A 22 -3.60 2.99 14.27
CA ALA A 22 -2.54 2.00 14.42
C ALA A 22 -1.92 2.04 15.83
N ALA A 23 -1.71 3.22 16.40
CA ALA A 23 -1.18 3.37 17.76
C ALA A 23 -2.14 2.90 18.86
N ALA A 24 -3.44 2.79 18.58
CA ALA A 24 -4.45 2.29 19.51
C ALA A 24 -4.55 0.75 19.54
N LEU A 25 -3.93 0.06 18.57
CA LEU A 25 -3.91 -1.41 18.53
C LEU A 25 -3.07 -2.00 19.68
N PRO A 26 -3.28 -3.29 20.02
CA PRO A 26 -2.38 -4.03 20.89
C PRO A 26 -0.93 -4.03 20.38
N ARG A 27 0.04 -4.22 21.29
CA ARG A 27 1.46 -4.00 20.98
C ARG A 27 2.02 -4.91 19.88
N ASP A 28 1.59 -6.16 19.86
CA ASP A 28 1.94 -7.15 18.83
C ASP A 28 1.43 -6.72 17.44
N TYR A 29 0.17 -6.27 17.37
CA TYR A 29 -0.42 -5.72 16.15
C TYR A 29 0.33 -4.48 15.65
N GLN A 30 0.74 -3.58 16.54
CA GLN A 30 1.56 -2.41 16.16
C GLN A 30 2.87 -2.82 15.50
N ILE A 31 3.57 -3.82 16.09
CA ILE A 31 4.87 -4.29 15.60
C ILE A 31 4.73 -4.90 14.21
N VAL A 32 3.73 -5.77 14.02
CA VAL A 32 3.51 -6.43 12.72
C VAL A 32 3.07 -5.43 11.66
N TYR A 33 2.13 -4.53 11.99
CA TYR A 33 1.66 -3.50 11.06
C TYR A 33 2.81 -2.61 10.57
N ASP A 34 3.67 -2.17 11.48
CA ASP A 34 4.84 -1.34 11.16
C ASP A 34 5.91 -2.12 10.36
N GLY A 35 6.04 -3.43 10.61
CA GLY A 35 6.85 -4.34 9.80
C GLY A 35 6.35 -4.45 8.36
N ILE A 36 5.06 -4.72 8.17
CA ILE A 36 4.41 -4.82 6.84
C ILE A 36 4.50 -3.48 6.09
N MET A 37 4.21 -2.38 6.77
CA MET A 37 4.33 -1.03 6.21
C MET A 37 5.73 -0.77 5.63
N ARG A 38 6.79 -1.01 6.44
CA ARG A 38 8.17 -0.86 5.96
C ARG A 38 8.51 -1.80 4.82
N TYR A 39 8.02 -3.04 4.86
CA TYR A 39 8.24 -4.03 3.81
C TYR A 39 7.63 -3.55 2.49
N MET A 40 6.36 -3.18 2.48
CA MET A 40 5.64 -2.71 1.29
C MET A 40 6.27 -1.46 0.68
N PHE A 41 6.70 -0.50 1.51
CA PHE A 41 7.35 0.72 1.01
C PHE A 41 8.69 0.46 0.29
N LYS A 42 9.35 -0.69 0.50
CA LYS A 42 10.52 -1.07 -0.31
C LYS A 42 10.17 -1.36 -1.76
N PHE A 43 8.94 -1.80 -2.02
CA PHE A 43 8.44 -2.14 -3.36
C PHE A 43 7.65 -1.00 -4.01
N ALA A 44 7.52 0.14 -3.32
CA ALA A 44 6.86 1.33 -3.82
C ALA A 44 7.68 1.99 -4.95
N GLY A 45 7.53 1.54 -6.18
CA GLY A 45 7.96 2.33 -7.32
C GLY A 45 7.04 3.55 -7.47
N GLY A 46 7.58 4.77 -7.54
CA GLY A 46 6.96 5.96 -8.17
C GLY A 46 5.66 6.59 -7.61
N GLY A 47 4.77 5.86 -6.93
CA GLY A 47 3.39 6.33 -6.67
C GLY A 47 2.96 6.44 -5.21
N GLY A 48 3.36 5.50 -4.33
CA GLY A 48 3.07 5.46 -2.89
C GLY A 48 1.59 5.38 -2.45
N MET A 49 0.66 5.98 -3.20
CA MET A 49 -0.77 6.11 -2.91
C MET A 49 -1.48 4.75 -2.87
N ASP A 50 -1.11 3.82 -3.74
CA ASP A 50 -1.72 2.48 -3.78
C ASP A 50 -1.37 1.68 -2.52
N ILE A 51 -0.16 1.86 -1.98
CA ILE A 51 0.27 1.21 -0.73
C ILE A 51 -0.46 1.79 0.48
N VAL A 52 -0.72 3.11 0.51
CA VAL A 52 -1.48 3.73 1.60
C VAL A 52 -2.90 3.16 1.67
N ALA A 53 -3.54 2.93 0.52
CA ALA A 53 -4.86 2.30 0.47
C ALA A 53 -4.82 0.86 1.01
N ILE A 54 -3.85 0.05 0.58
CA ILE A 54 -3.66 -1.33 1.07
C ILE A 54 -3.43 -1.34 2.59
N LEU A 55 -2.58 -0.46 3.10
CA LEU A 55 -2.30 -0.35 4.54
C LEU A 55 -3.54 0.07 5.34
N LYS A 56 -4.39 0.93 4.77
CA LYS A 56 -5.65 1.32 5.41
C LYS A 56 -6.61 0.14 5.56
N ASP A 57 -6.71 -0.71 4.55
CA ASP A 57 -7.57 -1.89 4.60
C ASP A 57 -7.01 -2.94 5.57
N LEU A 58 -5.69 -3.14 5.56
CA LEU A 58 -4.99 -3.98 6.54
C LEU A 58 -5.22 -3.49 7.98
N LEU A 59 -5.17 -2.18 8.20
CA LEU A 59 -5.44 -1.58 9.50
C LEU A 59 -6.87 -1.90 9.98
N GLY A 60 -7.86 -1.84 9.08
CA GLY A 60 -9.24 -2.25 9.39
C GLY A 60 -9.36 -3.72 9.76
N LEU A 61 -8.65 -4.61 9.04
CA LEU A 61 -8.58 -6.03 9.38
C LEU A 61 -7.98 -6.26 10.78
N PHE A 62 -6.92 -5.53 11.12
CA PHE A 62 -6.25 -5.63 12.41
C PHE A 62 -7.12 -5.13 13.55
N GLU A 63 -7.84 -4.02 13.36
CA GLU A 63 -8.80 -3.50 14.35
C GLU A 63 -9.90 -4.53 14.64
N ALA A 64 -10.49 -5.12 13.60
CA ALA A 64 -11.53 -6.16 13.75
C ALA A 64 -10.98 -7.41 14.46
N SER A 65 -9.81 -7.89 14.05
CA SER A 65 -9.19 -9.09 14.63
C SER A 65 -8.78 -8.88 16.09
N ALA A 66 -8.27 -7.70 16.43
CA ALA A 66 -7.95 -7.33 17.80
C ALA A 66 -9.21 -7.23 18.68
N ALA A 67 -10.31 -6.68 18.14
CA ALA A 67 -11.60 -6.62 18.84
C ALA A 67 -12.19 -8.02 19.11
N GLU A 68 -11.90 -8.99 18.24
CA GLU A 68 -12.25 -10.40 18.41
C GLU A 68 -11.28 -11.18 19.31
N GLY A 69 -10.20 -10.55 19.78
CA GLY A 69 -9.19 -11.18 20.64
C GLY A 69 -8.26 -12.16 19.92
N ARG A 70 -8.21 -12.13 18.58
CA ARG A 70 -7.27 -12.96 17.80
C ARG A 70 -5.85 -12.44 17.96
N ARG A 71 -4.85 -13.33 18.00
CA ARG A 71 -3.45 -12.90 17.97
C ARG A 71 -3.05 -12.49 16.57
N VAL A 72 -2.15 -11.51 16.43
CA VAL A 72 -1.80 -10.98 15.10
C VAL A 72 -1.25 -12.03 14.15
N LEU A 73 -0.47 -13.00 14.64
CA LEU A 73 0.08 -14.09 13.82
C LEU A 73 -0.97 -15.15 13.44
N GLU A 74 -2.13 -15.18 14.09
CA GLU A 74 -3.28 -15.99 13.62
C GLU A 74 -3.98 -15.32 12.43
N VAL A 75 -3.77 -14.00 12.24
CA VAL A 75 -4.31 -13.23 11.12
C VAL A 75 -3.35 -13.26 9.94
N THR A 76 -2.06 -13.03 10.20
CA THR A 76 -1.03 -12.92 9.15
C THR A 76 -0.33 -14.24 8.84
N GLY A 77 -0.40 -15.23 9.74
CA GLY A 77 0.55 -16.34 9.74
C GLY A 77 1.92 -15.92 10.30
N GLU A 78 2.77 -16.93 10.54
CA GLU A 78 4.15 -16.75 11.01
C GLU A 78 5.05 -16.15 9.91
N ASP A 79 4.77 -16.45 8.64
CA ASP A 79 5.45 -15.83 7.49
C ASP A 79 4.74 -14.54 7.07
N VAL A 80 5.03 -13.48 7.82
CA VAL A 80 4.46 -12.15 7.57
C VAL A 80 4.89 -11.57 6.21
N ALA A 81 6.03 -12.02 5.67
CA ALA A 81 6.50 -11.55 4.37
C ALA A 81 5.65 -12.17 3.25
N ASP A 82 5.39 -13.47 3.30
CA ASP A 82 4.50 -14.15 2.35
C ASP A 82 3.09 -13.56 2.37
N PHE A 83 2.53 -13.33 3.57
CA PHE A 83 1.25 -12.61 3.71
C PHE A 83 1.27 -11.22 3.06
N SER A 84 2.37 -10.47 3.22
CA SER A 84 2.52 -9.14 2.62
C SER A 84 2.60 -9.21 1.09
N ASP A 85 3.29 -10.21 0.55
CA ASP A 85 3.40 -10.46 -0.89
C ASP A 85 2.04 -10.85 -1.48
N GLU A 86 1.27 -11.70 -0.82
CA GLU A 86 -0.09 -12.06 -1.21
C GLU A 86 -1.02 -10.84 -1.17
N LEU A 87 -0.92 -10.01 -0.14
CA LEU A 87 -1.71 -8.79 -0.02
C LEU A 87 -1.41 -7.81 -1.17
N LEU A 88 -0.13 -7.67 -1.56
CA LEU A 88 0.27 -6.88 -2.74
C LEU A 88 -0.25 -7.48 -4.06
N ARG A 89 -0.21 -8.81 -4.21
CA ARG A 89 -0.71 -9.50 -5.41
C ARG A 89 -2.22 -9.35 -5.57
N ASN A 90 -2.98 -9.56 -4.49
CA ASN A 90 -4.44 -9.48 -4.47
C ASN A 90 -4.97 -8.05 -4.58
N ALA A 91 -4.15 -7.03 -4.31
CA ALA A 91 -4.50 -5.66 -4.62
C ALA A 91 -4.73 -5.42 -6.12
N THR A 92 -4.27 -6.35 -6.99
CA THR A 92 -4.50 -6.64 -8.44
C THR A 92 -4.62 -5.49 -9.46
N THR A 93 -4.91 -4.25 -9.08
CA THR A 93 -4.67 -3.06 -9.90
C THR A 93 -3.20 -2.61 -9.88
N TYR A 94 -2.36 -3.22 -9.04
CA TYR A 94 -0.93 -2.90 -8.96
C TYR A 94 -0.11 -3.51 -10.11
N THR A 95 -0.39 -4.74 -10.56
CA THR A 95 0.36 -5.36 -11.68
C THR A 95 -0.15 -4.91 -13.04
N GLU A 96 -1.46 -4.74 -13.21
CA GLU A 96 -2.05 -4.36 -14.50
C GLU A 96 -1.71 -2.91 -14.90
N LYS A 97 -1.84 -1.94 -13.98
CA LYS A 97 -1.46 -0.54 -14.27
C LYS A 97 0.02 -0.39 -14.57
N TRP A 98 0.88 -1.12 -13.86
CA TRP A 98 2.33 -1.06 -14.06
C TRP A 98 2.74 -1.71 -15.37
N HIS A 99 2.12 -2.84 -15.73
CA HIS A 99 2.29 -3.44 -17.05
C HIS A 99 1.85 -2.47 -18.15
N ASP A 100 0.69 -1.84 -18.01
CA ASP A 100 0.21 -0.89 -19.01
C ASP A 100 1.06 0.38 -19.09
N GLU A 101 1.53 0.90 -17.97
CA GLU A 101 2.40 2.08 -17.89
C GLU A 101 3.79 1.79 -18.48
N LEU A 102 4.40 0.65 -18.12
CA LEU A 102 5.65 0.19 -18.74
C LEU A 102 5.47 -0.03 -20.25
N ASN A 103 4.42 -0.75 -20.66
CA ASN A 103 4.14 -1.01 -22.07
C ASN A 103 3.92 0.30 -22.84
N ARG A 104 3.23 1.27 -22.25
CA ARG A 104 3.00 2.59 -22.82
C ARG A 104 4.31 3.36 -22.98
N ASP A 105 5.17 3.37 -21.96
CA ASP A 105 6.44 4.10 -21.98
C ASP A 105 7.45 3.48 -22.95
N VAL A 106 7.53 2.15 -23.01
CA VAL A 106 8.33 1.41 -24.00
C VAL A 106 7.83 1.73 -25.42
N ARG A 107 6.51 1.65 -25.67
CA ARG A 107 5.93 2.00 -26.98
C ARG A 107 6.15 3.46 -27.36
N LYS A 108 6.18 4.37 -26.39
CA LYS A 108 6.46 5.79 -26.62
C LYS A 108 7.92 6.02 -27.02
N LYS A 109 8.87 5.41 -26.31
CA LYS A 109 10.30 5.46 -26.65
C LYS A 109 10.59 4.88 -28.04
N LEU A 110 10.03 3.71 -28.36
CA LEU A 110 10.22 3.10 -29.68
C LEU A 110 9.68 3.97 -30.82
N ARG A 111 8.55 4.67 -30.61
CA ARG A 111 8.01 5.63 -31.60
C ARG A 111 8.87 6.88 -31.77
N SER A 112 9.47 7.40 -30.70
CA SER A 112 10.37 8.55 -30.80
C SER A 112 11.71 8.21 -31.45
N GLU A 113 12.20 6.98 -31.32
CA GLU A 113 13.45 6.55 -31.97
C GLU A 113 13.25 6.14 -33.43
N GLY A 114 12.07 5.60 -33.78
CA GLY A 114 11.73 5.26 -35.17
C GLY A 114 11.29 6.43 -36.05
N ALA A 115 11.06 7.63 -35.48
CA ALA A 115 10.67 8.83 -36.22
C ALA A 115 11.86 9.64 -36.78
N GLY A 116 13.08 9.12 -36.64
CA GLY A 116 14.33 9.75 -37.10
C GLY A 116 15.01 9.05 -38.28
N GLN A 117 14.33 8.15 -39.00
CA GLN A 117 14.82 7.52 -40.24
C GLN A 117 13.98 7.94 -41.45
#